data_AF-A0A1B8XYM3-F1
#
_entry.id   AF-A0A1B8XYM3-F1
#
_cell.length_a   1.000
_cell.length_b   1.000
_cell.length_c   1.000
_cell.angle_alpha   90.00
_cell.angle_beta   90.00
_cell.angle_gamma   90.00
#
_symmetry.space_group_name_H-M   'P 1'
#
loop_
_entity.id
_entity.type
_entity.pdbx_description
1 polymer ?
#
loop_
_entity_poly.entity_id
_entity_poly.type
_entity_poly.pdbx_seq_one_letter_code
_entity_poly.pdbx_strand_id
1 'polypeptide(L)'
;NTELHSLNQNTELHSLNKNTELHSLNQNTELHSMNKTTELHSLNKTTELHSLNQITELHSLNEITELHSLNKTTELHSMNRTTELHSLNQNNELHSLNKTTELHSLNQNNELHSLNKTTELHSLNKSTDELHSLNSNTELHSLNPNSELHSLNSNTELHSLNSNTELHSLNQNTELHSLNKTTKLNSLNKITELHSMNKTTEHHSLNKTIQLHSLNKITELHSLNSNTELHSLNLTTEIHSLNKNTELHSLNSNTELHSLNQNTELHSLNQNTELHSMKKNTKLHSLNQNTELHSLNQNTELHSLN
;
A
#
# COMPACT_ATOMS: atom_id res chain seq x y z
N ASN A 1 30.85 20.75 -21.32
CA ASN A 1 29.89 21.04 -20.24
C ASN A 1 29.33 22.42 -20.50
N THR A 2 28.06 22.62 -20.20
CA THR A 2 27.36 23.90 -20.25
C THR A 2 26.96 24.22 -18.82
N GLU A 3 27.37 25.36 -18.31
CA GLU A 3 27.09 25.78 -16.93
C GLU A 3 26.41 27.15 -16.99
N LEU A 4 25.23 27.30 -16.39
CA LEU A 4 24.45 28.53 -16.38
C LEU A 4 24.03 28.84 -14.94
N HIS A 5 24.53 29.94 -14.37
CA HIS A 5 24.39 30.19 -12.93
C HIS A 5 23.14 30.94 -12.48
N SER A 6 22.55 31.76 -13.35
CA SER A 6 21.33 32.50 -13.01
C SER A 6 20.60 32.91 -14.26
N LEU A 7 19.38 32.39 -14.39
CA LEU A 7 18.46 32.72 -15.46
C LEU A 7 17.19 33.24 -14.82
N ASN A 8 16.98 34.55 -14.98
CA ASN A 8 15.86 35.29 -14.39
C ASN A 8 14.77 35.59 -15.43
N GLN A 9 14.77 34.85 -16.54
CA GLN A 9 13.85 34.95 -17.67
C GLN A 9 13.33 33.56 -18.04
N ASN A 10 12.19 33.52 -18.73
CA ASN A 10 11.69 32.28 -19.31
C ASN A 10 12.75 31.70 -20.23
N THR A 11 13.06 30.42 -20.04
CA THR A 11 14.15 29.75 -20.75
C THR A 11 13.63 28.47 -21.39
N GLU A 12 13.83 28.35 -22.69
CA GLU A 12 13.54 27.13 -23.45
C GLU A 12 14.86 26.64 -24.06
N LEU A 13 15.30 25.42 -23.72
CA LEU A 13 16.52 24.84 -24.28
C LEU A 13 16.19 23.52 -24.98
N HIS A 14 16.67 23.40 -26.22
CA HIS A 14 16.52 22.17 -27.00
C HIS A 14 17.87 21.48 -27.23
N SER A 15 17.84 20.14 -27.25
CA SER A 15 18.90 19.28 -27.79
C SER A 15 20.27 19.49 -27.12
N LEU A 16 20.27 19.48 -25.79
CA LEU A 16 21.49 19.57 -24.98
C LEU A 16 22.23 18.21 -24.97
N ASN A 17 23.20 18.08 -25.88
CA ASN A 17 24.00 16.86 -26.06
C ASN A 17 25.29 16.81 -25.21
N LYS A 18 25.43 17.70 -24.24
CA LYS A 18 26.58 17.82 -23.34
C LYS A 18 26.09 17.82 -21.89
N ASN A 19 26.99 17.53 -20.95
CA ASN A 19 26.68 17.68 -19.53
C ASN A 19 26.26 19.13 -19.27
N THR A 20 25.12 19.30 -18.62
CA THR A 20 24.51 20.62 -18.38
C THR A 20 24.24 20.77 -16.90
N GLU A 21 24.69 21.89 -16.34
CA GLU A 21 24.46 22.28 -14.96
C GLU A 21 23.78 23.65 -14.97
N LEU A 22 22.56 23.72 -14.42
CA LEU A 22 21.80 24.97 -14.32
C LEU A 22 21.55 25.30 -12.85
N HIS A 23 22.00 26.47 -12.42
CA HIS A 23 21.70 27.00 -11.11
C HIS A 23 20.68 28.14 -11.21
N SER A 24 19.82 28.22 -10.19
CA SER A 24 18.95 29.37 -9.92
C SER A 24 18.13 29.84 -11.13
N LEU A 25 17.16 29.01 -11.52
CA LEU A 25 16.16 29.30 -12.55
C LEU A 25 14.90 29.87 -11.88
N ASN A 26 14.72 31.19 -11.98
CA ASN A 26 13.69 31.92 -11.23
C ASN A 26 12.37 32.12 -11.99
N GLN A 27 12.29 31.65 -13.24
CA GLN A 27 11.12 31.75 -14.10
C GLN A 27 10.83 30.39 -14.75
N ASN A 28 9.88 30.37 -15.69
CA ASN A 28 9.48 29.14 -16.37
C ASN A 28 10.64 28.57 -17.18
N THR A 29 10.90 27.28 -17.02
CA THR A 29 11.98 26.58 -17.71
C THR A 29 11.42 25.37 -18.42
N GLU A 30 11.68 25.28 -19.72
CA GLU A 30 11.31 24.13 -20.55
C GLU A 30 12.58 23.55 -21.17
N LEU A 31 12.86 22.27 -20.91
CA LEU A 31 14.07 21.61 -21.40
C LEU A 31 13.69 20.36 -22.20
N HIS A 32 14.12 20.32 -23.46
CA HIS A 32 13.86 19.19 -24.34
C HIS A 32 15.13 18.44 -24.70
N SER A 33 15.06 17.10 -24.64
CA SER A 33 16.03 16.17 -25.20
C SER A 33 17.45 16.39 -24.65
N MET A 34 17.66 16.04 -23.39
CA MET A 34 18.98 16.09 -22.76
C MET A 34 19.61 14.70 -22.75
N ASN A 35 20.73 14.55 -23.45
CA ASN A 35 21.29 13.24 -23.82
C ASN A 35 22.44 12.75 -22.92
N LYS A 36 22.84 13.52 -21.90
CA LYS A 36 23.92 13.19 -20.97
C LYS A 36 23.50 13.49 -19.51
N THR A 37 24.44 13.89 -18.66
CA THR A 37 24.20 14.33 -17.29
C THR A 37 23.54 15.70 -17.26
N THR A 38 22.44 15.83 -16.53
CA THR A 38 21.79 17.10 -16.23
C THR A 38 21.66 17.27 -14.72
N GLU A 39 22.13 18.40 -14.20
CA GLU A 39 22.02 18.76 -12.79
C GLU A 39 21.33 20.12 -12.67
N LEU A 40 20.22 20.18 -11.92
CA LEU A 40 19.45 21.41 -11.71
C LEU A 40 19.27 21.67 -10.22
N HIS A 41 19.79 22.78 -9.68
CA HIS A 41 19.87 22.97 -8.22
C HIS A 41 18.75 23.78 -7.56
N SER A 42 18.03 24.62 -8.32
CA SER A 42 16.98 25.50 -7.78
C SER A 42 16.09 26.02 -8.88
N LEU A 43 14.87 25.50 -8.99
CA LEU A 43 13.86 25.98 -9.93
C LEU A 43 12.64 26.53 -9.17
N ASN A 44 12.33 27.81 -9.38
CA ASN A 44 11.46 28.56 -8.48
C ASN A 44 10.00 28.70 -8.93
N LYS A 45 9.66 28.30 -10.17
CA LYS A 45 8.29 28.39 -10.72
C LYS A 45 7.87 27.10 -11.42
N THR A 46 7.65 27.15 -12.72
CA THR A 46 7.23 26.02 -13.54
C THR A 46 8.44 25.44 -14.27
N THR A 47 8.61 24.13 -14.14
CA THR A 47 9.66 23.38 -14.84
C THR A 47 9.02 22.23 -15.60
N GLU A 48 9.27 22.18 -16.90
CA GLU A 48 8.81 21.08 -17.76
C GLU A 48 10.05 20.45 -18.41
N LEU A 49 10.28 19.16 -18.14
CA LEU A 49 11.42 18.43 -18.71
C LEU A 49 10.93 17.26 -19.58
N HIS A 50 11.35 17.28 -20.84
CA HIS A 50 11.05 16.21 -21.78
C HIS A 50 12.29 15.41 -22.17
N SER A 51 12.17 14.08 -22.11
CA SER A 51 13.14 13.13 -22.66
C SER A 51 14.57 13.31 -22.13
N LEU A 52 14.75 12.90 -20.87
CA LEU A 52 16.02 12.87 -20.15
C LEU A 52 16.63 11.48 -20.22
N ASN A 53 17.75 11.32 -20.93
CA ASN A 53 18.17 10.00 -21.42
C ASN A 53 19.27 9.28 -20.63
N GLN A 54 19.91 9.90 -19.62
CA GLN A 54 21.02 9.27 -18.89
C GLN A 54 21.03 9.46 -17.38
N ILE A 55 21.41 10.64 -16.89
CA ILE A 55 21.53 10.90 -15.45
C ILE A 55 20.91 12.28 -15.21
N THR A 56 19.91 12.32 -14.35
CA THR A 56 19.27 13.57 -13.96
C THR A 56 19.27 13.68 -12.45
N GLU A 57 19.83 14.78 -11.96
CA GLU A 57 19.77 15.16 -10.55
C GLU A 57 19.04 16.50 -10.43
N LEU A 58 17.89 16.50 -9.75
CA LEU A 58 17.10 17.71 -9.53
C LEU A 58 17.05 18.01 -8.04
N HIS A 59 17.56 19.17 -7.64
CA HIS A 59 17.42 19.69 -6.28
C HIS A 59 16.44 20.85 -6.23
N SER A 60 15.63 20.85 -5.17
CA SER A 60 14.83 22.00 -4.71
C SER A 60 13.93 22.60 -5.79
N LEU A 61 12.83 21.90 -6.07
CA LEU A 61 11.79 22.30 -7.02
C LEU A 61 10.62 22.94 -6.25
N ASN A 62 10.37 24.25 -6.45
CA ASN A 62 9.52 25.00 -5.51
C ASN A 62 8.02 25.07 -5.84
N GLU A 63 7.60 25.06 -7.11
CA GLU A 63 6.18 25.25 -7.47
C GLU A 63 5.55 24.13 -8.30
N ILE A 64 5.87 24.04 -9.59
CA ILE A 64 5.25 23.05 -10.48
C ILE A 64 6.36 22.36 -11.27
N THR A 65 6.35 21.04 -11.25
CA THR A 65 7.28 20.24 -12.04
C THR A 65 6.54 19.13 -12.78
N GLU A 66 6.71 19.09 -14.09
CA GLU A 66 6.18 18.06 -14.96
C GLU A 66 7.34 17.37 -15.68
N LEU A 67 7.46 16.05 -15.49
CA LEU A 67 8.53 15.24 -16.11
C LEU A 67 7.92 14.11 -16.93
N HIS A 68 8.05 14.19 -18.26
CA HIS A 68 7.37 13.23 -19.15
C HIS A 68 8.12 11.92 -19.38
N SER A 69 9.46 11.94 -19.37
CA SER A 69 10.26 10.75 -19.69
C SER A 69 11.68 10.89 -19.16
N LEU A 70 11.99 10.11 -18.13
CA LEU A 70 13.29 10.02 -17.48
C LEU A 70 13.82 8.60 -17.61
N ASN A 71 15.06 8.45 -18.10
CA ASN A 71 15.66 7.18 -18.43
C ASN A 71 16.98 6.95 -17.66
N LYS A 72 17.13 5.75 -17.10
CA LYS A 72 18.30 5.12 -16.48
C LYS A 72 18.64 5.45 -15.03
N THR A 73 18.73 6.72 -14.66
CA THR A 73 19.07 7.13 -13.28
C THR A 73 18.52 8.52 -13.03
N THR A 74 17.61 8.62 -12.07
CA THR A 74 17.02 9.89 -11.65
C THR A 74 17.08 10.00 -10.15
N GLU A 75 17.67 11.10 -9.66
CA GLU A 75 17.62 11.47 -8.26
C GLU A 75 16.88 12.80 -8.12
N LEU A 76 15.80 12.80 -7.35
CA LEU A 76 14.96 13.96 -7.13
C LEU A 76 14.92 14.32 -5.65
N HIS A 77 15.43 15.50 -5.31
CA HIS A 77 15.44 16.00 -3.95
C HIS A 77 14.50 17.19 -3.76
N SER A 78 13.61 17.06 -2.76
CA SER A 78 12.81 18.16 -2.20
C SER A 78 11.96 18.89 -3.24
N MET A 79 10.74 18.39 -3.47
CA MET A 79 9.75 19.08 -4.31
C MET A 79 8.62 19.62 -3.44
N ASN A 80 8.30 20.90 -3.56
CA ASN A 80 7.58 21.61 -2.51
C ASN A 80 6.05 21.77 -2.70
N ARG A 81 5.52 21.57 -3.91
CA ARG A 81 4.12 21.93 -4.22
C ARG A 81 3.38 20.96 -5.14
N THR A 82 3.71 20.87 -6.42
CA THR A 82 2.99 19.98 -7.34
C THR A 82 3.98 19.32 -8.29
N THR A 83 3.94 18.00 -8.32
CA THR A 83 4.82 17.17 -9.16
C THR A 83 4.00 16.15 -9.92
N GLU A 84 4.17 16.12 -11.23
CA GLU A 84 3.60 15.11 -12.12
C GLU A 84 4.72 14.39 -12.87
N LEU A 85 4.83 13.07 -12.68
CA LEU A 85 5.86 12.25 -13.31
C LEU A 85 5.18 11.16 -14.15
N HIS A 86 5.30 11.24 -15.47
CA HIS A 86 4.60 10.31 -16.35
C HIS A 86 5.34 8.98 -16.56
N SER A 87 6.66 9.03 -16.76
CA SER A 87 7.43 7.84 -17.07
C SER A 87 8.86 7.95 -16.53
N LEU A 88 9.08 7.29 -15.40
CA LEU A 88 10.39 7.07 -14.81
C LEU A 88 10.81 5.63 -15.05
N ASN A 89 11.97 5.46 -15.65
CA ASN A 89 12.56 4.15 -15.94
C ASN A 89 13.84 3.97 -15.11
N GLN A 90 14.17 2.74 -14.71
CA GLN A 90 15.40 2.28 -14.05
C GLN A 90 16.02 3.20 -12.99
N ASN A 91 16.13 2.71 -11.75
CA ASN A 91 16.93 3.29 -10.67
C ASN A 91 16.54 4.75 -10.37
N ASN A 92 15.36 4.94 -9.77
CA ASN A 92 14.87 6.26 -9.41
C ASN A 92 14.79 6.40 -7.89
N GLU A 93 15.40 7.45 -7.37
CA GLU A 93 15.37 7.80 -5.95
C GLU A 93 14.66 9.14 -5.78
N LEU A 94 13.51 9.13 -5.09
CA LEU A 94 12.67 10.31 -4.90
C LEU A 94 12.58 10.62 -3.41
N HIS A 95 13.11 11.77 -3.01
CA HIS A 95 13.14 12.22 -1.63
C HIS A 95 12.27 13.46 -1.41
N SER A 96 11.45 13.41 -0.36
CA SER A 96 10.73 14.59 0.18
C SER A 96 9.83 15.28 -0.85
N LEU A 97 8.85 14.53 -1.37
CA LEU A 97 7.79 15.07 -2.22
C LEU A 97 6.66 15.67 -1.35
N ASN A 98 6.42 16.97 -1.48
CA ASN A 98 5.51 17.72 -0.62
C ASN A 98 4.25 18.19 -1.36
N LYS A 99 3.11 18.08 -0.67
CA LYS A 99 1.75 18.50 -1.05
C LYS A 99 1.04 17.59 -2.04
N THR A 100 1.38 17.60 -3.33
CA THR A 100 0.62 16.83 -4.34
C THR A 100 1.57 16.20 -5.34
N THR A 101 1.50 14.87 -5.45
CA THR A 101 2.32 14.10 -6.38
C THR A 101 1.44 13.11 -7.13
N GLU A 102 1.54 13.15 -8.45
CA GLU A 102 0.94 12.16 -9.34
C GLU A 102 2.05 11.44 -10.10
N LEU A 103 2.04 10.10 -10.01
CA LEU A 103 3.04 9.23 -10.60
C LEU A 103 2.33 8.21 -11.50
N HIS A 104 2.51 8.30 -12.82
CA HIS A 104 1.76 7.41 -13.73
C HIS A 104 2.45 6.07 -13.95
N SER A 105 3.75 6.07 -14.22
CA SER A 105 4.50 4.86 -14.54
C SER A 105 5.92 4.91 -14.01
N LEU A 106 6.17 4.10 -13.00
CA LEU A 106 7.48 3.84 -12.43
C LEU A 106 7.94 2.44 -12.86
N ASN A 107 9.15 2.32 -13.42
CA ASN A 107 9.67 1.04 -13.90
C ASN A 107 11.06 0.73 -13.33
N GLN A 108 11.25 -0.43 -12.69
CA GLN A 108 12.54 -0.95 -12.21
C GLN A 108 13.26 -0.12 -11.13
N ASN A 109 13.33 -0.69 -9.91
CA ASN A 109 14.16 -0.23 -8.79
C ASN A 109 13.87 1.21 -8.40
N ASN A 110 12.70 1.45 -7.79
CA ASN A 110 12.34 2.77 -7.31
C ASN A 110 12.33 2.80 -5.79
N GLU A 111 13.01 3.80 -5.22
CA GLU A 111 12.97 4.09 -3.80
C GLU A 111 12.31 5.45 -3.59
N LEU A 112 11.17 5.45 -2.90
CA LEU A 112 10.38 6.65 -2.64
C LEU A 112 10.36 6.89 -1.14
N HIS A 113 10.93 8.03 -0.73
CA HIS A 113 11.03 8.43 0.66
C HIS A 113 10.22 9.69 0.95
N SER A 114 9.36 9.62 1.97
CA SER A 114 8.66 10.76 2.56
C SER A 114 7.77 11.51 1.56
N LEU A 115 6.69 10.88 1.11
CA LEU A 115 5.64 11.54 0.33
C LEU A 115 4.60 12.16 1.27
N ASN A 116 4.22 13.42 1.07
CA ASN A 116 3.38 14.16 2.01
C ASN A 116 2.12 14.78 1.38
N LYS A 117 1.00 14.69 2.12
CA LYS A 117 -0.36 15.23 1.94
C LYS A 117 -1.30 14.55 0.94
N THR A 118 -0.90 14.39 -0.32
CA THR A 118 -1.70 13.71 -1.36
C THR A 118 -0.77 13.04 -2.37
N THR A 119 -0.94 11.74 -2.56
CA THR A 119 -0.17 10.98 -3.55
C THR A 119 -1.07 10.02 -4.29
N GLU A 120 -1.05 10.10 -5.62
CA GLU A 120 -1.67 9.12 -6.50
C GLU A 120 -0.59 8.42 -7.34
N LEU A 121 -0.64 7.09 -7.35
CA LEU A 121 0.32 6.26 -8.07
C LEU A 121 -0.44 5.21 -8.90
N HIS A 122 -0.40 5.39 -10.22
CA HIS A 122 -1.19 4.56 -11.12
C HIS A 122 -0.56 3.20 -11.44
N SER A 123 0.76 3.15 -11.68
CA SER A 123 1.42 1.91 -12.06
C SER A 123 2.88 1.87 -11.62
N LEU A 124 3.19 0.94 -10.72
CA LEU A 124 4.55 0.49 -10.43
C LEU A 124 4.79 -0.82 -11.18
N ASN A 125 5.81 -0.90 -12.04
CA ASN A 125 6.08 -2.06 -12.89
C ASN A 125 7.54 -2.53 -12.77
N LYS A 126 7.73 -3.85 -12.62
CA LYS A 126 9.02 -4.56 -12.52
C LYS A 126 9.96 -4.08 -11.39
N SER A 127 10.41 -5.04 -10.57
CA SER A 127 11.49 -4.96 -9.57
C SER A 127 11.10 -4.35 -8.21
N THR A 128 11.96 -4.64 -7.23
CA THR A 128 11.91 -4.23 -5.82
C THR A 128 11.71 -2.73 -5.68
N ASP A 129 10.51 -2.36 -5.28
CA ASP A 129 10.17 -0.97 -4.98
C ASP A 129 9.98 -0.87 -3.46
N GLU A 130 10.70 0.06 -2.84
CA GLU A 130 10.57 0.36 -1.41
C GLU A 130 9.89 1.73 -1.24
N LEU A 131 8.78 1.72 -0.52
CA LEU A 131 8.00 2.92 -0.25
C LEU A 131 8.02 3.22 1.23
N HIS A 132 8.77 4.27 1.61
CA HIS A 132 8.99 4.63 3.00
C HIS A 132 8.23 5.91 3.37
N SER A 133 7.43 5.82 4.44
CA SER A 133 6.80 6.97 5.10
C SER A 133 5.89 7.78 4.18
N LEU A 134 4.75 7.20 3.80
CA LEU A 134 3.67 7.93 3.13
C LEU A 134 2.81 8.65 4.17
N ASN A 135 2.64 9.95 4.02
CA ASN A 135 1.88 10.75 4.96
C ASN A 135 0.67 11.39 4.29
N SER A 136 -0.52 11.01 4.76
CA SER A 136 -1.86 11.49 4.41
C SER A 136 -2.29 11.24 2.96
N ASN A 137 -3.45 10.59 2.79
CA ASN A 137 -4.20 10.40 1.54
C ASN A 137 -3.37 9.83 0.38
N THR A 138 -3.23 8.50 0.36
CA THR A 138 -2.52 7.78 -0.71
C THR A 138 -3.47 6.86 -1.45
N GLU A 139 -3.49 6.95 -2.77
CA GLU A 139 -4.18 5.99 -3.64
C GLU A 139 -3.15 5.28 -4.54
N LEU A 140 -3.07 3.95 -4.44
CA LEU A 140 -2.20 3.14 -5.30
C LEU A 140 -3.05 2.18 -6.13
N HIS A 141 -3.04 2.34 -7.45
CA HIS A 141 -3.94 1.60 -8.34
C HIS A 141 -3.41 0.21 -8.71
N SER A 142 -2.13 0.09 -9.07
CA SER A 142 -1.55 -1.18 -9.54
C SER A 142 -0.13 -1.37 -9.05
N LEU A 143 0.03 -2.34 -8.14
CA LEU A 143 1.29 -2.74 -7.53
C LEU A 143 1.71 -4.13 -8.04
N ASN A 144 2.95 -4.23 -8.52
CA ASN A 144 3.55 -5.43 -9.11
C ASN A 144 4.47 -6.16 -8.10
N PRO A 145 5.06 -7.33 -8.45
CA PRO A 145 5.72 -8.21 -7.47
C PRO A 145 6.89 -7.60 -6.70
N ASN A 146 6.96 -7.96 -5.41
CA ASN A 146 8.05 -7.65 -4.47
C ASN A 146 8.11 -6.17 -4.09
N SER A 147 6.97 -5.61 -3.68
CA SER A 147 6.91 -4.27 -3.10
C SER A 147 6.86 -4.35 -1.57
N GLU A 148 7.63 -3.50 -0.92
CA GLU A 148 7.64 -3.32 0.53
C GLU A 148 7.16 -1.91 0.85
N LEU A 149 6.09 -1.82 1.64
CA LEU A 149 5.48 -0.55 2.03
C LEU A 149 5.63 -0.38 3.55
N HIS A 150 6.36 0.66 3.94
CA HIS A 150 6.65 0.97 5.34
C HIS A 150 5.98 2.26 5.79
N SER A 151 5.34 2.21 6.96
CA SER A 151 4.85 3.38 7.70
C SER A 151 3.89 4.25 6.89
N LEU A 152 2.76 3.65 6.52
CA LEU A 152 1.67 4.33 5.83
C LEU A 152 0.78 5.06 6.86
N ASN A 153 0.75 6.39 6.82
CA ASN A 153 0.05 7.21 7.79
C ASN A 153 -1.16 7.92 7.15
N SER A 154 -2.36 7.58 7.62
CA SER A 154 -3.67 8.21 7.35
C SER A 154 -4.22 8.08 5.92
N ASN A 155 -5.35 7.36 5.78
CA ASN A 155 -6.18 7.20 4.58
C ASN A 155 -5.39 6.63 3.38
N THR A 156 -5.39 5.31 3.24
CA THR A 156 -4.74 4.62 2.12
C THR A 156 -5.73 3.71 1.41
N GLU A 157 -5.83 3.84 0.09
CA GLU A 157 -6.64 2.98 -0.77
C GLU A 157 -5.72 2.25 -1.76
N LEU A 158 -5.78 0.92 -1.78
CA LEU A 158 -4.97 0.06 -2.65
C LEU A 158 -5.90 -0.81 -3.53
N HIS A 159 -5.93 -0.60 -4.85
CA HIS A 159 -6.95 -1.22 -5.72
C HIS A 159 -6.60 -2.59 -6.29
N SER A 160 -5.34 -2.82 -6.67
CA SER A 160 -4.92 -4.05 -7.32
C SER A 160 -3.47 -4.41 -6.98
N LEU A 161 -3.35 -5.26 -5.96
CA LEU A 161 -2.09 -5.82 -5.48
C LEU A 161 -1.86 -7.18 -6.16
N ASN A 162 -1.10 -7.21 -7.25
CA ASN A 162 -1.01 -8.40 -8.10
C ASN A 162 0.10 -9.38 -7.70
N SER A 163 0.83 -9.20 -6.59
CA SER A 163 1.92 -10.13 -6.16
C SER A 163 2.42 -9.91 -4.72
N ASN A 164 3.43 -10.69 -4.29
CA ASN A 164 4.07 -10.65 -2.96
C ASN A 164 4.27 -9.21 -2.47
N THR A 165 3.48 -8.79 -1.49
CA THR A 165 3.55 -7.45 -0.89
C THR A 165 3.68 -7.61 0.62
N GLU A 166 4.66 -6.93 1.22
CA GLU A 166 4.75 -6.80 2.66
C GLU A 166 4.38 -5.37 3.08
N LEU A 167 3.42 -5.26 3.99
CA LEU A 167 2.91 -4.00 4.51
C LEU A 167 3.23 -3.91 5.99
N HIS A 168 4.01 -2.90 6.37
CA HIS A 168 4.42 -2.66 7.75
C HIS A 168 3.83 -1.36 8.29
N SER A 169 3.21 -1.44 9.48
CA SER A 169 2.79 -0.29 10.28
C SER A 169 1.84 0.66 9.54
N LEU A 170 0.67 0.14 9.18
CA LEU A 170 -0.44 0.93 8.62
C LEU A 170 -1.20 1.64 9.75
N ASN A 171 -1.28 2.97 9.68
CA ASN A 171 -1.90 3.81 10.70
C ASN A 171 -3.09 4.58 10.13
N GLN A 172 -4.30 4.22 10.55
CA GLN A 172 -5.60 4.86 10.24
C GLN A 172 -6.14 4.68 8.81
N ASN A 173 -7.35 4.10 8.72
CA ASN A 173 -8.21 3.98 7.54
C ASN A 173 -7.49 3.44 6.30
N THR A 174 -7.48 2.12 6.16
CA THR A 174 -6.92 1.44 4.99
C THR A 174 -8.00 0.63 4.30
N GLU A 175 -8.16 0.83 3.01
CA GLU A 175 -9.01 0.02 2.15
C GLU A 175 -8.15 -0.72 1.13
N LEU A 176 -8.19 -2.05 1.12
CA LEU A 176 -7.49 -2.87 0.14
C LEU A 176 -8.48 -3.66 -0.71
N HIS A 177 -8.41 -3.48 -2.01
CA HIS A 177 -9.15 -4.25 -3.00
C HIS A 177 -8.23 -5.22 -3.74
N SER A 178 -8.81 -6.37 -4.11
CA SER A 178 -8.27 -7.32 -5.09
C SER A 178 -6.80 -7.71 -4.88
N LEU A 179 -6.53 -8.48 -3.82
CA LEU A 179 -5.20 -9.02 -3.53
C LEU A 179 -5.00 -10.41 -4.18
N ASN A 180 -4.13 -10.52 -5.19
CA ASN A 180 -4.07 -11.70 -6.07
C ASN A 180 -2.99 -12.76 -5.74
N LYS A 181 -2.16 -12.57 -4.71
CA LYS A 181 -1.15 -13.59 -4.29
C LYS A 181 -0.93 -13.63 -2.76
N THR A 182 0.33 -13.47 -2.32
CA THR A 182 0.74 -13.51 -0.92
C THR A 182 0.84 -12.08 -0.40
N THR A 183 0.11 -11.78 0.65
CA THR A 183 0.22 -10.48 1.32
C THR A 183 0.50 -10.72 2.79
N LYS A 184 1.51 -10.05 3.33
CA LYS A 184 1.81 -10.08 4.75
C LYS A 184 1.54 -8.70 5.33
N LEU A 185 0.60 -8.66 6.28
CA LEU A 185 0.21 -7.42 6.97
C LEU A 185 0.73 -7.46 8.40
N ASN A 186 1.64 -6.54 8.72
CA ASN A 186 2.21 -6.40 10.05
C ASN A 186 1.72 -5.11 10.71
N SER A 187 1.07 -5.23 11.87
CA SER A 187 0.62 -4.11 12.71
C SER A 187 -0.32 -3.11 12.00
N LEU A 188 -1.62 -3.45 11.98
CA LEU A 188 -2.67 -2.55 11.49
C LEU A 188 -3.34 -1.81 12.65
N ASN A 189 -3.51 -0.49 12.53
CA ASN A 189 -4.16 0.35 13.55
C ASN A 189 -5.42 1.09 13.01
N LYS A 190 -6.54 0.95 13.74
CA LYS A 190 -7.83 1.68 13.67
C LYS A 190 -8.95 1.09 12.82
N ILE A 191 -8.87 1.19 11.49
CA ILE A 191 -9.95 0.74 10.58
C ILE A 191 -9.29 0.17 9.33
N THR A 192 -9.59 -1.09 9.03
CA THR A 192 -9.13 -1.75 7.81
C THR A 192 -10.29 -2.48 7.15
N GLU A 193 -10.52 -2.20 5.88
CA GLU A 193 -11.48 -2.91 5.03
C GLU A 193 -10.72 -3.65 3.93
N LEU A 194 -10.96 -4.96 3.83
CA LEU A 194 -10.29 -5.82 2.86
C LEU A 194 -11.33 -6.51 1.98
N HIS A 195 -11.11 -6.46 0.67
CA HIS A 195 -12.02 -7.02 -0.33
C HIS A 195 -11.28 -7.97 -1.28
N SER A 196 -11.84 -9.16 -1.48
CA SER A 196 -11.46 -10.11 -2.54
C SER A 196 -9.99 -10.52 -2.52
N MET A 197 -9.64 -11.47 -1.65
CA MET A 197 -8.27 -11.94 -1.42
C MET A 197 -8.10 -13.38 -1.93
N ASN A 198 -7.12 -13.67 -2.81
CA ASN A 198 -7.17 -14.88 -3.65
C ASN A 198 -6.16 -16.02 -3.36
N LYS A 199 -5.23 -15.94 -2.38
CA LYS A 199 -4.32 -17.09 -2.11
C LYS A 199 -3.87 -17.27 -0.67
N THR A 200 -3.06 -16.35 -0.14
CA THR A 200 -2.44 -16.51 1.16
C THR A 200 -2.29 -15.16 1.82
N THR A 201 -2.86 -15.00 3.00
CA THR A 201 -2.66 -13.78 3.77
C THR A 201 -2.37 -14.11 5.21
N GLU A 202 -1.30 -13.51 5.71
CA GLU A 202 -0.84 -13.62 7.08
C GLU A 202 -0.96 -12.25 7.74
N HIS A 203 -1.65 -12.20 8.87
CA HIS A 203 -1.84 -10.97 9.63
C HIS A 203 -1.25 -11.10 11.03
N HIS A 204 -0.33 -10.19 11.36
CA HIS A 204 0.28 -10.10 12.69
C HIS A 204 -0.22 -8.87 13.43
N SER A 205 -0.89 -9.09 14.57
CA SER A 205 -1.30 -8.06 15.53
C SER A 205 -2.19 -6.97 14.91
N LEU A 206 -3.50 -7.16 15.03
CA LEU A 206 -4.49 -6.26 14.45
C LEU A 206 -5.24 -5.51 15.57
N ASN A 207 -5.30 -4.18 15.50
CA ASN A 207 -5.88 -3.33 16.54
C ASN A 207 -6.96 -2.41 15.97
N LYS A 208 -8.20 -2.59 16.47
CA LYS A 208 -9.44 -1.86 16.10
C LYS A 208 -10.02 -2.19 14.71
N THR A 209 -11.34 -2.01 14.62
CA THR A 209 -12.34 -2.47 13.64
C THR A 209 -11.81 -2.98 12.30
N ILE A 210 -12.17 -4.23 11.97
CA ILE A 210 -11.78 -4.89 10.72
C ILE A 210 -13.01 -5.47 10.04
N GLN A 211 -13.11 -5.26 8.73
CA GLN A 211 -14.09 -5.93 7.87
C GLN A 211 -13.35 -6.67 6.75
N LEU A 212 -13.49 -8.00 6.71
CA LEU A 212 -12.93 -8.82 5.62
C LEU A 212 -14.06 -9.41 4.79
N HIS A 213 -13.99 -9.21 3.47
CA HIS A 213 -14.98 -9.71 2.52
C HIS A 213 -14.33 -10.63 1.49
N SER A 214 -14.89 -11.83 1.32
CA SER A 214 -14.53 -12.78 0.25
C SER A 214 -13.05 -13.19 0.26
N LEU A 215 -12.64 -13.95 1.28
CA LEU A 215 -11.29 -14.52 1.37
C LEU A 215 -11.26 -15.94 0.76
N ASN A 216 -10.28 -16.22 -0.09
CA ASN A 216 -10.15 -17.49 -0.80
C ASN A 216 -8.78 -18.14 -0.54
N LYS A 217 -8.80 -19.43 -0.21
CA LYS A 217 -7.69 -20.40 -0.02
C LYS A 217 -7.11 -20.54 1.39
N ILE A 218 -6.23 -19.64 1.85
CA ILE A 218 -5.52 -19.78 3.13
C ILE A 218 -5.43 -18.42 3.82
N THR A 219 -6.00 -18.28 5.01
CA THR A 219 -5.85 -17.07 5.84
C THR A 219 -5.39 -17.47 7.23
N GLU A 220 -4.29 -16.87 7.70
CA GLU A 220 -3.79 -17.04 9.07
C GLU A 220 -3.86 -15.69 9.80
N LEU A 221 -4.59 -15.68 10.91
CA LEU A 221 -4.85 -14.47 11.70
C LEU A 221 -4.31 -14.62 13.12
N HIS A 222 -3.29 -13.83 13.47
CA HIS A 222 -2.73 -13.80 14.82
C HIS A 222 -3.12 -12.53 15.58
N SER A 223 -3.63 -12.72 16.80
CA SER A 223 -3.84 -11.65 17.79
C SER A 223 -4.69 -10.48 17.29
N LEU A 224 -6.00 -10.70 17.13
CA LEU A 224 -6.98 -9.67 16.84
C LEU A 224 -7.54 -9.08 18.14
N ASN A 225 -7.36 -7.77 18.34
CA ASN A 225 -7.68 -7.10 19.59
C ASN A 225 -8.76 -6.01 19.47
N SER A 226 -9.91 -6.29 18.86
CA SER A 226 -11.15 -5.48 18.82
C SER A 226 -12.22 -6.10 17.87
N ASN A 227 -13.34 -5.38 17.66
CA ASN A 227 -14.43 -5.72 16.74
C ASN A 227 -13.95 -6.23 15.36
N THR A 228 -14.34 -7.45 15.00
CA THR A 228 -14.00 -8.07 13.70
C THR A 228 -15.26 -8.63 13.06
N GLU A 229 -15.46 -8.31 11.78
CA GLU A 229 -16.53 -8.88 10.96
C GLU A 229 -15.92 -9.59 9.75
N LEU A 230 -16.16 -10.90 9.62
CA LEU A 230 -15.64 -11.71 8.51
C LEU A 230 -16.80 -12.27 7.68
N HIS A 231 -16.78 -12.03 6.38
CA HIS A 231 -17.77 -12.52 5.43
C HIS A 231 -17.17 -13.45 4.38
N SER A 232 -17.77 -14.63 4.21
CA SER A 232 -17.50 -15.55 3.09
C SER A 232 -16.04 -16.00 3.00
N LEU A 233 -15.62 -16.84 3.95
CA LEU A 233 -14.28 -17.45 3.99
C LEU A 233 -14.29 -18.81 3.30
N ASN A 234 -13.33 -19.11 2.42
CA ASN A 234 -13.30 -20.38 1.67
C ASN A 234 -11.95 -21.10 1.73
N LEU A 235 -11.99 -22.38 2.10
CA LEU A 235 -11.01 -23.49 1.95
C LEU A 235 -10.03 -23.79 3.12
N THR A 236 -9.46 -22.82 3.84
CA THR A 236 -8.73 -23.03 5.12
C THR A 236 -8.56 -21.70 5.87
N THR A 237 -8.94 -21.64 7.15
CA THR A 237 -8.73 -20.45 8.00
C THR A 237 -8.26 -20.87 9.39
N GLU A 238 -7.15 -20.29 9.84
CA GLU A 238 -6.62 -20.50 11.19
C GLU A 238 -6.60 -19.18 11.95
N ILE A 239 -7.27 -19.12 13.10
CA ILE A 239 -7.35 -17.91 13.92
C ILE A 239 -6.88 -18.22 15.33
N HIS A 240 -5.79 -17.59 15.77
CA HIS A 240 -5.10 -17.99 17.00
C HIS A 240 -5.61 -17.30 18.28
N SER A 241 -6.10 -16.06 18.16
CA SER A 241 -6.55 -15.26 19.31
C SER A 241 -7.46 -14.12 18.85
N LEU A 242 -8.72 -14.16 19.27
CA LEU A 242 -9.73 -13.14 19.02
C LEU A 242 -10.18 -12.53 20.34
N ASN A 243 -10.18 -11.19 20.44
CA ASN A 243 -10.59 -10.48 21.64
C ASN A 243 -11.67 -9.44 21.36
N LYS A 244 -12.82 -9.60 22.01
CA LYS A 244 -14.01 -8.71 22.04
C LYS A 244 -14.72 -8.53 20.69
N ASN A 245 -15.98 -8.97 20.65
CA ASN A 245 -16.99 -8.73 19.61
C ASN A 245 -16.55 -9.23 18.22
N THR A 246 -16.79 -10.50 17.94
CA THR A 246 -16.49 -11.09 16.63
C THR A 246 -17.77 -11.60 16.00
N GLU A 247 -17.99 -11.24 14.73
CA GLU A 247 -19.10 -11.75 13.93
C GLU A 247 -18.52 -12.46 12.70
N LEU A 248 -18.78 -13.76 12.58
CA LEU A 248 -18.29 -14.57 11.46
C LEU A 248 -19.49 -15.10 10.67
N HIS A 249 -19.51 -14.83 9.36
CA HIS A 249 -20.56 -15.25 8.44
C HIS A 249 -20.04 -16.17 7.35
N SER A 250 -20.70 -17.32 7.17
CA SER A 250 -20.51 -18.21 6.02
C SER A 250 -19.07 -18.69 5.84
N LEU A 251 -18.55 -19.45 6.82
CA LEU A 251 -17.25 -20.10 6.72
C LEU A 251 -17.38 -21.44 5.99
N ASN A 252 -16.59 -21.65 4.94
CA ASN A 252 -16.62 -22.85 4.13
C ASN A 252 -15.28 -23.61 4.19
N SER A 253 -15.34 -24.84 4.71
CA SER A 253 -14.29 -25.87 4.77
C SER A 253 -13.04 -25.54 5.61
N ASN A 254 -12.76 -26.38 6.62
CA ASN A 254 -11.52 -26.43 7.43
C ASN A 254 -11.18 -25.12 8.17
N THR A 255 -11.88 -24.85 9.28
CA THR A 255 -11.60 -23.70 10.14
C THR A 255 -11.10 -24.14 11.51
N GLU A 256 -9.95 -23.62 11.94
CA GLU A 256 -9.42 -23.79 13.29
C GLU A 256 -9.45 -22.45 14.03
N LEU A 257 -10.23 -22.37 15.10
CA LEU A 257 -10.31 -21.18 15.95
C LEU A 257 -9.76 -21.50 17.35
N HIS A 258 -8.69 -20.82 17.74
CA HIS A 258 -8.13 -20.86 19.07
C HIS A 258 -8.45 -19.59 19.86
N SER A 259 -8.77 -19.77 21.15
CA SER A 259 -8.86 -18.70 22.15
C SER A 259 -9.76 -17.53 21.75
N LEU A 260 -11.06 -17.80 21.62
CA LEU A 260 -12.12 -16.81 21.40
C LEU A 260 -12.54 -16.17 22.73
N ASN A 261 -12.53 -14.83 22.82
CA ASN A 261 -12.84 -14.10 24.06
C ASN A 261 -13.97 -13.07 23.88
N GLN A 262 -14.97 -13.10 24.76
CA GLN A 262 -16.09 -12.14 24.92
C GLN A 262 -16.87 -11.76 23.63
N ASN A 263 -18.14 -12.19 23.57
CA ASN A 263 -19.13 -11.83 22.55
C ASN A 263 -18.73 -12.28 21.13
N THR A 264 -18.98 -13.56 20.83
CA THR A 264 -18.77 -14.11 19.49
C THR A 264 -20.10 -14.57 18.92
N GLU A 265 -20.45 -14.12 17.72
CA GLU A 265 -21.57 -14.63 16.94
C GLU A 265 -21.04 -15.34 15.70
N LEU A 266 -21.33 -16.63 15.58
CA LEU A 266 -20.95 -17.45 14.44
C LEU A 266 -22.20 -17.86 13.67
N HIS A 267 -22.22 -17.60 12.37
CA HIS A 267 -23.32 -17.91 11.46
C HIS A 267 -22.85 -18.83 10.33
N SER A 268 -23.54 -19.97 10.18
CA SER A 268 -23.40 -20.88 9.03
C SER A 268 -21.96 -21.38 8.83
N LEU A 269 -21.47 -22.23 9.75
CA LEU A 269 -20.20 -22.93 9.57
C LEU A 269 -20.40 -24.23 8.80
N ASN A 270 -19.61 -24.42 7.74
CA ASN A 270 -19.61 -25.64 6.94
C ASN A 270 -18.38 -26.52 7.26
N GLN A 271 -18.45 -27.79 6.82
CA GLN A 271 -17.53 -28.92 7.08
C GLN A 271 -16.16 -28.66 7.76
N ASN A 272 -15.87 -29.45 8.80
CA ASN A 272 -14.58 -29.53 9.53
C ASN A 272 -14.20 -28.22 10.25
N THR A 273 -14.85 -27.96 11.39
CA THR A 273 -14.48 -26.82 12.26
C THR A 273 -13.95 -27.34 13.58
N GLU A 274 -12.79 -26.87 14.02
CA GLU A 274 -12.26 -27.12 15.35
C GLU A 274 -12.25 -25.82 16.16
N LEU A 275 -12.94 -25.82 17.32
CA LEU A 275 -13.05 -24.67 18.20
C LEU A 275 -12.40 -24.98 19.55
N HIS A 276 -11.34 -24.24 19.89
CA HIS A 276 -10.63 -24.37 21.15
C HIS A 276 -10.82 -23.16 22.07
N SER A 277 -11.19 -23.42 23.33
CA SER A 277 -11.16 -22.44 24.43
C SER A 277 -12.00 -21.20 24.16
N MET A 278 -13.33 -21.36 24.18
CA MET A 278 -14.29 -20.27 24.04
C MET A 278 -14.66 -19.67 25.40
N LYS A 279 -14.56 -18.35 25.54
CA LYS A 279 -14.88 -17.62 26.79
C LYS A 279 -16.08 -16.68 26.60
N LYS A 280 -17.07 -16.81 27.49
CA LYS A 280 -18.21 -15.92 27.80
C LYS A 280 -18.95 -15.27 26.61
N ASN A 281 -20.23 -15.62 26.47
CA ASN A 281 -21.20 -15.09 25.50
C ASN A 281 -20.87 -15.47 24.04
N THR A 282 -21.09 -16.74 23.69
CA THR A 282 -20.94 -17.23 22.32
C THR A 282 -22.30 -17.66 21.80
N LYS A 283 -22.70 -17.18 20.62
CA LYS A 283 -23.88 -17.65 19.90
C LYS A 283 -23.48 -18.38 18.64
N LEU A 284 -24.00 -19.59 18.48
CA LEU A 284 -23.73 -20.46 17.34
C LEU A 284 -25.03 -20.70 16.58
N HIS A 285 -25.06 -20.29 15.31
CA HIS A 285 -26.19 -20.48 14.41
C HIS A 285 -25.78 -21.43 13.27
N SER A 286 -26.51 -22.54 13.11
CA SER A 286 -26.35 -23.50 12.01
C SER A 286 -24.94 -24.04 11.82
N LEU A 287 -24.59 -25.04 12.64
CA LEU A 287 -23.40 -25.87 12.47
C LEU A 287 -23.71 -27.07 11.55
N ASN A 288 -22.83 -27.36 10.59
CA ASN A 288 -22.90 -28.54 9.71
C ASN A 288 -21.86 -29.62 10.15
N GLN A 289 -21.89 -30.78 9.51
CA GLN A 289 -21.14 -31.99 9.89
C GLN A 289 -19.63 -31.76 10.18
N ASN A 290 -19.11 -32.47 11.19
CA ASN A 290 -17.72 -32.46 11.68
C ASN A 290 -17.27 -31.18 12.41
N THR A 291 -18.03 -30.75 13.42
CA THR A 291 -17.56 -29.71 14.37
C THR A 291 -17.02 -30.34 15.64
N GLU A 292 -15.77 -30.05 16.00
CA GLU A 292 -15.16 -30.43 17.28
C GLU A 292 -15.08 -29.21 18.21
N LEU A 293 -15.62 -29.37 19.43
CA LEU A 293 -15.68 -28.30 20.44
C LEU A 293 -14.84 -28.69 21.65
N HIS A 294 -13.77 -27.94 21.92
CA HIS A 294 -12.90 -28.15 23.07
C HIS A 294 -12.99 -26.99 24.07
N SER A 295 -13.40 -27.30 25.30
CA SER A 295 -13.47 -26.37 26.45
C SER A 295 -14.39 -25.15 26.24
N LEU A 296 -15.70 -25.38 26.37
CA LEU A 296 -16.74 -24.34 26.42
C LEU A 296 -16.87 -23.74 27.83
N ASN A 297 -16.96 -22.41 27.94
CA ASN A 297 -17.24 -21.71 29.20
C ASN A 297 -18.68 -21.14 29.22
N GLN A 298 -19.12 -20.61 30.38
CA GLN A 298 -20.48 -20.20 30.67
C GLN A 298 -21.09 -19.24 29.62
N ASN A 299 -22.38 -19.46 29.29
CA ASN A 299 -23.22 -18.72 28.34
C ASN A 299 -22.91 -18.99 26.85
N THR A 300 -22.99 -20.25 26.43
CA THR A 300 -23.04 -20.61 25.01
C THR A 300 -24.48 -20.93 24.62
N GLU A 301 -25.00 -20.28 23.57
CA GLU A 301 -26.31 -20.57 22.97
C GLU A 301 -26.10 -21.23 21.61
N LEU A 302 -26.69 -22.43 21.43
CA LEU A 302 -26.63 -23.19 20.19
C LEU A 302 -28.05 -23.30 19.60
N HIS A 303 -28.26 -22.72 18.41
CA HIS A 303 -29.58 -22.65 17.78
C HIS A 303 -29.90 -23.85 16.87
N SER A 304 -28.91 -24.44 16.20
CA SER A 304 -29.12 -25.60 15.30
C SER A 304 -27.81 -26.34 15.02
N LEU A 305 -27.88 -27.67 15.02
CA LEU A 305 -26.82 -28.61 14.65
C LEU A 305 -27.41 -29.61 13.65
N ASN A 306 -26.82 -29.73 12.47
CA ASN A 306 -27.20 -30.70 11.43
C ASN A 306 -26.06 -31.66 11.09
#